data_AF-M5BRG8-F1
#
_entry.id   AF-M5BRG8-F1
#
_cell.length_a   1.000
_cell.length_b   1.000
_cell.length_c   1.000
_cell.angle_alpha   90.00
_cell.angle_beta   90.00
_cell.angle_gamma   90.00
#
_symmetry.space_group_name_H-M   'P 1'
#
loop_
_entity.id
_entity.type
_entity.pdbx_description
1 polymer ?
#
loop_
_entity_poly.entity_id
_entity_poly.type
_entity_poly.pdbx_seq_one_letter_code
_entity_poly.pdbx_strand_id
1 'polypeptide(L)'
;MLEDLERKSLADLPGAQIENDSNSDSEEEEEESDRKNEDEEMAEAGSPPICYESDALFVVVDPVNHEAYHALRDKLSNASNITLLRLLNDVSITSSPTPPDSAPKRIKPGHRLIDEDGFQEVYTGGRIWVWDHQSAKDQTLRLVSPHVFVYGDATGDSWRVKATHMWDLQLNIDNGMRIDFSGGVGVGWDMKERARSLEESTTYVFTE
;
A
#
# COMPACT_ATOMS: atom_id res chain seq x y z
N MET A 1 -22.93 -3.18 -7.71
CA MET A 1 -22.77 -4.65 -7.54
C MET A 1 -21.49 -5.07 -6.81
N LEU A 2 -20.41 -4.27 -6.74
CA LEU A 2 -19.32 -4.49 -5.75
C LEU A 2 -19.69 -3.90 -4.36
N GLU A 3 -20.31 -2.72 -4.33
CA GLU A 3 -20.74 -2.06 -3.09
C GLU A 3 -21.82 -2.85 -2.31
N ASP A 4 -22.59 -3.69 -2.98
CA ASP A 4 -23.66 -4.50 -2.36
C ASP A 4 -23.13 -5.76 -1.65
N LEU A 5 -21.93 -6.24 -2.03
CA LEU A 5 -21.27 -7.37 -1.38
C LEU A 5 -20.65 -6.97 -0.04
N GLU A 6 -20.16 -5.73 0.07
CA GLU A 6 -19.60 -5.18 1.31
C GLU A 6 -20.69 -4.84 2.33
N ARG A 7 -21.85 -4.31 1.88
CA ARG A 7 -22.98 -4.02 2.79
C ARG A 7 -23.66 -5.26 3.36
N LYS A 8 -23.66 -6.39 2.64
CA LYS A 8 -24.27 -7.64 3.15
C LYS A 8 -23.45 -8.32 4.25
N SER A 9 -22.16 -8.00 4.39
CA SER A 9 -21.32 -8.51 5.48
C SER A 9 -21.61 -7.85 6.84
N LEU A 10 -22.34 -6.73 6.86
CA LEU A 10 -22.56 -5.91 8.06
C LEU A 10 -23.92 -6.11 8.74
N ALA A 11 -24.83 -6.88 8.13
CA ALA A 11 -26.23 -6.96 8.59
C ALA A 11 -26.56 -8.19 9.48
N ASP A 12 -25.60 -9.07 9.76
CA ASP A 12 -25.89 -10.38 10.38
C ASP A 12 -25.20 -10.59 11.74
N LEU A 13 -25.20 -9.55 12.59
CA LEU A 13 -24.94 -9.69 14.03
C LEU A 13 -26.22 -9.34 14.81
N PRO A 14 -26.89 -10.31 15.45
CA PRO A 14 -28.02 -10.00 16.32
C PRO A 14 -27.51 -9.66 17.73
N GLY A 15 -27.97 -8.52 18.24
CA GLY A 15 -28.11 -8.30 19.68
C GLY A 15 -26.98 -7.54 20.37
N ALA A 16 -27.06 -6.21 20.36
CA ALA A 16 -26.59 -5.38 21.46
C ALA A 16 -27.59 -4.23 21.64
N GLN A 17 -28.56 -4.44 22.53
CA GLN A 17 -29.41 -3.36 23.03
C GLN A 17 -28.54 -2.43 23.87
N ILE A 18 -28.41 -1.18 23.43
CA ILE A 18 -27.81 -0.11 24.22
C ILE A 18 -28.95 0.47 25.06
N GLU A 19 -29.02 0.05 26.33
CA GLU A 19 -29.78 0.78 27.35
C GLU A 19 -28.93 1.99 27.80
N ASN A 20 -29.49 3.17 27.56
CA ASN A 20 -29.04 4.42 28.17
C ASN A 20 -29.62 4.47 29.58
N ASP A 21 -28.78 4.48 30.60
CA ASP A 21 -29.14 5.06 31.89
C ASP A 21 -28.02 5.93 32.44
N SER A 22 -28.46 7.07 32.93
CA SER A 22 -27.71 8.28 33.24
C SER A 22 -27.56 8.43 34.75
N ASN A 23 -26.39 8.96 35.12
CA ASN A 23 -26.05 9.74 36.32
C ASN A 23 -25.65 9.09 37.65
N SER A 24 -24.71 9.84 38.26
CA SER A 24 -24.34 9.94 39.68
C SER A 24 -23.20 9.01 40.10
N ASP A 25 -22.20 9.35 40.90
CA ASP A 25 -21.55 10.57 41.44
C ASP A 25 -20.38 10.00 42.30
N SER A 26 -19.44 10.86 42.71
CA SER A 26 -18.52 10.70 43.84
C SER A 26 -17.12 10.07 43.63
N GLU A 27 -16.16 10.99 43.73
CA GLU A 27 -15.03 11.03 44.69
C GLU A 27 -13.73 10.25 44.43
N GLU A 28 -12.69 10.92 44.94
CA GLU A 28 -11.25 10.83 44.74
C GLU A 28 -10.65 9.57 45.38
N GLU A 29 -9.56 9.06 44.80
CA GLU A 29 -8.44 8.50 45.56
C GLU A 29 -7.19 8.39 44.67
N GLU A 30 -6.10 8.98 45.18
CA GLU A 30 -4.74 8.92 44.64
C GLU A 30 -4.13 7.54 44.96
N GLU A 31 -3.61 6.82 43.97
CA GLU A 31 -2.53 5.84 44.22
C GLU A 31 -1.51 5.84 43.07
N GLU A 32 -0.27 6.16 43.42
CA GLU A 32 0.94 5.87 42.67
C GLU A 32 1.04 4.37 42.40
N SER A 33 1.23 3.94 41.14
CA SER A 33 1.84 2.64 40.88
C SER A 33 2.75 2.67 39.64
N ASP A 34 4.03 2.55 39.95
CA ASP A 34 5.07 1.77 39.28
C ASP A 34 5.05 1.60 37.76
N ARG A 35 6.01 2.31 37.16
CA ARG A 35 6.92 1.89 36.08
C ARG A 35 6.85 0.40 35.71
N LYS A 36 6.36 0.13 34.50
CA LYS A 36 6.92 -0.91 33.64
C LYS A 36 7.18 -0.30 32.27
N ASN A 37 8.47 -0.01 32.02
CA ASN A 37 9.01 0.03 30.69
C ASN A 37 8.80 -1.37 30.10
N GLU A 38 7.79 -1.53 29.27
CA GLU A 38 7.74 -2.68 28.38
C GLU A 38 8.67 -2.35 27.22
N ASP A 39 9.81 -3.03 27.24
CA ASP A 39 10.76 -3.11 26.15
C ASP A 39 9.99 -3.30 24.84
N GLU A 40 10.03 -2.27 23.99
CA GLU A 40 9.78 -2.40 22.56
C GLU A 40 10.85 -3.34 22.00
N GLU A 41 10.59 -4.65 22.07
CA GLU A 41 11.30 -5.67 21.30
C GLU A 41 11.07 -5.36 19.82
N MET A 42 11.93 -4.50 19.28
CA MET A 42 12.15 -4.30 17.87
C MET A 42 12.51 -5.67 17.29
N ALA A 43 11.51 -6.35 16.73
CA ALA A 43 11.71 -7.58 15.99
C ALA A 43 12.72 -7.28 14.87
N GLU A 44 13.96 -7.72 15.10
CA GLU A 44 15.07 -7.66 14.15
C GLU A 44 14.72 -8.60 12.99
N ALA A 45 13.92 -8.10 12.05
CA ALA A 45 13.71 -8.74 10.77
C ALA A 45 15.02 -8.62 9.99
N GLY A 46 15.93 -9.57 10.23
CA GLY A 46 17.21 -9.76 9.54
C GLY A 46 17.06 -10.10 8.06
N SER A 47 16.26 -9.32 7.34
CA SER A 47 16.35 -9.22 5.90
C SER A 47 17.64 -8.45 5.61
N PRO A 48 18.58 -8.99 4.81
CA PRO A 48 19.74 -8.22 4.40
C PRO A 48 19.24 -6.89 3.78
N PRO A 49 19.95 -5.77 4.02
CA PRO A 49 19.62 -4.51 3.38
C PRO A 49 19.50 -4.75 1.87
N ILE A 50 18.45 -4.22 1.26
CA ILE A 50 18.22 -4.35 -0.19
C ILE A 50 19.39 -3.65 -0.87
N CYS A 51 20.41 -4.42 -1.24
CA CYS A 51 21.53 -3.93 -2.01
C CYS A 51 21.03 -3.76 -3.44
N TYR A 52 20.70 -2.51 -3.80
CA TYR A 52 20.58 -2.14 -5.19
C TYR A 52 21.99 -2.28 -5.79
N GLU A 53 22.28 -3.41 -6.46
CA GLU A 53 23.40 -3.45 -7.41
C GLU A 53 23.10 -2.39 -8.47
N SER A 54 23.61 -1.18 -8.23
CA SER A 54 23.22 0.01 -8.97
C SER A 54 24.06 0.14 -10.24
N ASP A 55 23.63 -0.53 -11.31
CA ASP A 55 23.94 -0.10 -12.67
C ASP A 55 23.02 1.08 -13.04
N ALA A 56 23.15 2.21 -12.33
CA ALA A 56 22.25 3.35 -12.50
C ALA A 56 22.28 3.91 -13.94
N LEU A 57 21.31 3.50 -14.76
CA LEU A 57 20.90 4.18 -15.97
C LEU A 57 19.97 5.33 -15.57
N PHE A 58 20.53 6.49 -15.24
CA PHE A 58 19.73 7.71 -15.15
C PHE A 58 19.27 8.10 -16.56
N VAL A 59 18.01 7.86 -16.88
CA VAL A 59 17.39 8.41 -18.09
C VAL A 59 16.94 9.83 -17.77
N VAL A 60 17.83 10.80 -18.02
CA VAL A 60 17.47 12.22 -17.99
C VAL A 60 16.86 12.56 -19.34
N VAL A 61 15.55 12.79 -19.37
CA VAL A 61 14.89 13.28 -20.58
C VAL A 61 14.95 14.81 -20.58
N ASP A 62 15.81 15.34 -21.44
CA ASP A 62 15.97 16.79 -21.62
C ASP A 62 14.64 17.42 -22.08
N PRO A 63 14.04 18.34 -21.30
CA PRO A 63 12.79 19.01 -21.68
C PRO A 63 12.95 19.90 -22.93
N VAL A 64 14.18 20.22 -23.35
CA VAL A 64 14.47 20.98 -24.57
C VAL A 64 14.25 20.14 -25.83
N ASN A 65 14.41 18.81 -25.75
CA ASN A 65 14.05 17.91 -26.84
C ASN A 65 12.54 17.65 -26.83
N HIS A 66 11.80 18.61 -27.37
CA HIS A 66 10.33 18.68 -27.28
C HIS A 66 9.63 17.38 -27.68
N GLU A 67 10.03 16.69 -28.75
CA GLU A 67 9.27 15.53 -29.26
C GLU A 67 9.38 14.31 -28.33
N ALA A 68 10.60 13.90 -27.98
CA ALA A 68 10.82 12.75 -27.10
C ALA A 68 10.27 12.99 -25.68
N TYR A 69 10.45 14.21 -25.17
CA TYR A 69 9.90 14.61 -23.88
C TYR A 69 8.37 14.58 -23.88
N HIS A 70 7.70 15.19 -24.87
CA HIS A 70 6.24 15.19 -24.93
C HIS A 70 5.69 13.78 -25.14
N ALA A 71 6.30 12.96 -25.99
CA ALA A 71 5.86 11.58 -26.19
C ALA A 71 5.97 10.72 -24.92
N LEU A 72 7.06 10.86 -24.15
CA LEU A 72 7.19 10.15 -22.88
C LEU A 72 6.21 10.71 -21.83
N ARG A 73 6.12 12.03 -21.74
CA ARG A 73 5.18 12.71 -20.84
C ARG A 73 3.75 12.26 -21.11
N ASP A 74 3.33 12.18 -22.37
CA ASP A 74 1.98 11.76 -22.75
C ASP A 74 1.74 10.29 -22.40
N LYS A 75 2.74 9.42 -22.58
CA LYS A 75 2.67 8.00 -22.19
C LYS A 75 2.58 7.80 -20.68
N LEU A 76 3.33 8.58 -19.90
CA LEU A 76 3.36 8.48 -18.44
C LEU A 76 2.28 9.34 -17.76
N SER A 77 1.69 10.27 -18.50
CA SER A 77 0.59 11.10 -18.02
C SER A 77 -0.57 10.19 -17.64
N ASN A 78 -0.98 10.29 -16.38
CA ASN A 78 -2.04 9.45 -15.83
C ASN A 78 -1.71 7.94 -15.85
N ALA A 79 -0.44 7.53 -15.87
CA ALA A 79 -0.09 6.12 -15.69
C ALA A 79 -0.56 5.61 -14.31
N SER A 80 -1.14 4.41 -14.27
CA SER A 80 -1.50 3.76 -13.00
C SER A 80 -0.26 3.19 -12.32
N ASN A 81 -0.40 2.84 -11.04
CA ASN A 81 0.67 2.20 -10.30
C ASN A 81 1.14 0.90 -10.95
N ILE A 82 0.21 0.08 -11.46
CA ILE A 82 0.54 -1.17 -12.15
C ILE A 82 1.20 -0.91 -13.51
N THR A 83 0.77 0.10 -14.27
CA THR A 83 1.47 0.48 -15.50
C THR A 83 2.93 0.84 -15.20
N LEU A 84 3.18 1.62 -14.15
CA LEU A 84 4.52 2.06 -13.76
C LEU A 84 5.39 0.88 -13.31
N LEU A 85 4.84 -0.02 -12.48
CA LEU A 85 5.54 -1.22 -12.04
C LEU A 85 5.91 -2.12 -13.22
N ARG A 86 5.00 -2.34 -14.17
CA ARG A 86 5.28 -3.13 -15.39
C ARG A 86 6.33 -2.50 -16.30
N LEU A 87 6.44 -1.18 -16.29
CA LEU A 87 7.40 -0.46 -17.13
C LEU A 87 8.82 -0.47 -16.54
N LEU A 88 8.94 -0.41 -15.20
CA LEU A 88 10.20 -0.13 -14.52
C LEU A 88 10.74 -1.31 -13.70
N ASN A 89 9.93 -2.34 -13.46
CA ASN A 89 10.29 -3.47 -12.61
C ASN A 89 9.99 -4.79 -13.31
N ASP A 90 10.72 -5.83 -12.92
CA ASP A 90 10.47 -7.19 -13.38
C ASP A 90 9.29 -7.79 -12.62
N VAL A 91 8.41 -8.47 -13.34
CA VAL A 91 7.25 -9.15 -12.76
C VAL A 91 7.61 -10.58 -12.34
N SER A 92 7.12 -10.99 -11.18
CA SER A 92 7.24 -12.37 -10.67
C SER A 92 5.95 -12.80 -9.97
N ILE A 93 5.80 -14.10 -9.76
CA ILE A 93 4.68 -14.67 -9.00
C ILE A 93 5.23 -15.28 -7.72
N THR A 94 4.73 -14.84 -6.58
CA THR A 94 5.13 -15.33 -5.26
C THR A 94 3.92 -15.85 -4.48
N SER A 95 4.17 -16.60 -3.40
CA SER A 95 3.09 -16.97 -2.48
C SER A 95 2.51 -15.72 -1.82
N SER A 96 1.18 -15.62 -1.76
CA SER A 96 0.50 -14.56 -1.02
C SER A 96 0.77 -14.70 0.48
N PRO A 97 0.75 -13.60 1.25
CA PRO A 97 0.78 -13.66 2.70
C PRO A 97 -0.29 -14.60 3.27
N THR A 98 -0.01 -15.16 4.45
CA THR A 98 -0.97 -16.04 5.12
C THR A 98 -2.08 -15.19 5.74
N PRO A 99 -3.37 -15.55 5.55
CA PRO A 99 -4.46 -14.88 6.24
C PRO A 99 -4.30 -14.94 7.76
N PRO A 100 -4.77 -13.91 8.49
CA PRO A 100 -4.71 -13.91 9.96
C PRO A 100 -5.58 -15.04 10.54
N ASP A 101 -5.17 -15.59 11.69
CA ASP A 101 -5.86 -16.71 12.36
C ASP A 101 -7.33 -16.40 12.70
N SER A 102 -7.65 -15.13 12.92
CA SER A 102 -9.01 -14.64 13.17
C SER A 102 -9.93 -14.75 11.94
N ALA A 103 -9.37 -14.77 10.73
CA ALA A 103 -10.08 -14.86 9.47
C ALA A 103 -9.31 -15.76 8.48
N PRO A 104 -9.28 -17.09 8.71
CA PRO A 104 -8.46 -18.00 7.91
C PRO A 104 -8.98 -18.18 6.48
N LYS A 105 -10.16 -17.64 6.16
CA LYS A 105 -10.76 -17.72 4.84
C LYS A 105 -10.10 -16.70 3.92
N ARG A 106 -9.55 -17.18 2.81
CA ARG A 106 -9.04 -16.32 1.75
C ARG A 106 -10.16 -15.48 1.11
N ILE A 107 -9.82 -14.25 0.70
CA ILE A 107 -10.70 -13.31 0.01
C ILE A 107 -11.21 -13.94 -1.29
N LYS A 108 -12.52 -13.82 -1.56
CA LYS A 108 -13.15 -14.34 -2.79
C LYS A 108 -14.14 -13.33 -3.39
N PRO A 109 -14.18 -13.17 -4.73
CA PRO A 109 -13.31 -13.80 -5.71
C PRO A 109 -11.84 -13.37 -5.53
N GLY A 110 -10.91 -14.28 -5.79
CA GLY A 110 -9.48 -13.99 -5.72
C GLY A 110 -9.06 -12.99 -6.80
N HIS A 111 -7.89 -12.40 -6.64
CA HIS A 111 -7.34 -11.44 -7.58
C HIS A 111 -5.82 -11.50 -7.58
N ARG A 112 -5.17 -11.65 -8.75
CA ARG A 112 -3.70 -11.77 -8.88
C ARG A 112 -2.87 -10.75 -8.12
N LEU A 113 -3.35 -9.51 -7.97
CA LEU A 113 -2.63 -8.48 -7.22
C LEU A 113 -2.76 -8.62 -5.70
N ILE A 114 -3.64 -9.48 -5.17
CA ILE A 114 -3.92 -9.66 -3.74
C ILE A 114 -3.64 -11.12 -3.35
N ASP A 115 -4.49 -12.01 -3.86
CA ASP A 115 -4.47 -13.45 -3.61
C ASP A 115 -5.33 -14.13 -4.66
N GLU A 116 -4.69 -14.84 -5.58
CA GLU A 116 -5.32 -15.73 -6.53
C GLU A 116 -4.77 -17.13 -6.33
N ASP A 117 -5.61 -18.00 -5.75
CA ASP A 117 -5.26 -19.38 -5.40
C ASP A 117 -3.99 -19.53 -4.55
N GLY A 118 -3.73 -18.57 -3.65
CA GLY A 118 -2.56 -18.53 -2.77
C GLY A 118 -1.31 -17.92 -3.40
N PHE A 119 -1.42 -17.35 -4.60
CA PHE A 119 -0.35 -16.68 -5.31
C PHE A 119 -0.67 -15.22 -5.59
N GLN A 120 0.38 -14.44 -5.82
CA GLN A 120 0.30 -13.03 -6.09
C GLN A 120 1.35 -12.60 -7.11
N GLU A 121 0.96 -11.70 -8.01
CA GLU A 121 1.84 -10.96 -8.91
C GLU A 121 2.56 -9.87 -8.10
N VAL A 122 3.89 -9.91 -8.07
CA VAL A 122 4.75 -8.93 -7.39
C VAL A 122 5.83 -8.44 -8.34
N TYR A 123 6.45 -7.30 -8.01
CA TYR A 123 7.43 -6.65 -8.83
C TYR A 123 8.76 -6.51 -8.10
N THR A 124 9.86 -6.83 -8.78
CA THR A 124 11.22 -6.69 -8.26
C THR A 124 12.00 -5.67 -9.08
N GLY A 125 12.66 -4.73 -8.42
CA GLY A 125 13.37 -3.64 -9.09
C GLY A 125 13.46 -2.40 -8.22
N GLY A 126 13.49 -1.24 -8.87
CA GLY A 126 13.56 0.05 -8.21
C GLY A 126 12.29 0.38 -7.41
N ARG A 127 12.45 1.22 -6.38
CA ARG A 127 11.31 1.85 -5.70
C ARG A 127 10.80 3.01 -6.55
N ILE A 128 9.48 3.08 -6.72
CA ILE A 128 8.85 4.09 -7.58
C ILE A 128 8.23 5.19 -6.71
N TRP A 129 8.82 6.37 -6.78
CA TRP A 129 8.25 7.61 -6.26
C TRP A 129 7.68 8.43 -7.42
N VAL A 130 6.42 8.82 -7.31
CA VAL A 130 5.71 9.53 -8.38
C VAL A 130 5.43 10.96 -7.96
N TRP A 131 5.91 11.90 -8.76
CA TRP A 131 5.50 13.30 -8.74
C TRP A 131 4.50 13.56 -9.87
N ASP A 132 3.21 13.60 -9.52
CA ASP A 132 2.09 13.80 -10.44
C ASP A 132 1.39 15.17 -10.29
N HIS A 133 0.29 15.38 -11.00
CA HIS A 133 -0.45 16.63 -10.92
C HIS A 133 -0.97 16.95 -9.51
N GLN A 134 -1.35 15.93 -8.74
CA GLN A 134 -1.79 16.11 -7.35
C GLN A 134 -0.61 16.45 -6.44
N SER A 135 0.56 15.87 -6.72
CA SER A 135 1.82 16.14 -6.01
C SER A 135 2.18 17.62 -6.03
N ALA A 136 1.99 18.28 -7.18
CA ALA A 136 2.22 19.72 -7.31
C ALA A 136 1.28 20.57 -6.44
N LYS A 137 0.04 20.13 -6.20
CA LYS A 137 -0.94 20.84 -5.38
C LYS A 137 -0.69 20.67 -3.89
N ASP A 138 -0.47 19.43 -3.48
CA ASP A 138 -0.44 19.07 -2.06
C ASP A 138 0.97 19.01 -1.50
N GLN A 139 2.00 19.15 -2.36
CA GLN A 139 3.40 18.95 -2.00
C GLN A 139 3.65 17.56 -1.39
N THR A 140 2.99 16.56 -1.96
CA THR A 140 3.13 15.15 -1.61
C THR A 140 3.70 14.35 -2.76
N LEU A 141 4.30 13.20 -2.49
CA LEU A 141 4.75 12.20 -3.45
C LEU A 141 3.93 10.95 -3.26
N ARG A 142 3.57 10.29 -4.36
CA ARG A 142 2.94 8.98 -4.31
C ARG A 142 4.01 7.89 -4.33
N LEU A 143 4.09 7.09 -3.27
CA LEU A 143 4.96 5.92 -3.17
C LEU A 143 4.15 4.68 -3.60
N VAL A 144 4.66 3.93 -4.56
CA VAL A 144 4.02 2.72 -5.09
C VAL A 144 4.64 1.47 -4.45
N SER A 145 3.81 0.56 -3.94
CA SER A 145 4.25 -0.69 -3.35
C SER A 145 4.41 -1.80 -4.40
N PRO A 146 5.61 -2.35 -4.60
CA PRO A 146 5.85 -3.40 -5.60
C PRO A 146 5.54 -4.81 -5.08
N HIS A 147 5.37 -4.97 -3.76
CA HIS A 147 5.00 -6.21 -3.09
C HIS A 147 4.07 -5.89 -1.91
N VAL A 148 3.50 -6.93 -1.32
CA VAL A 148 2.71 -6.81 -0.09
C VAL A 148 3.37 -7.54 1.06
N PHE A 149 3.02 -7.14 2.27
CA PHE A 149 3.50 -7.78 3.50
C PHE A 149 2.37 -8.37 4.33
N VAL A 150 1.20 -7.71 4.31
CA VAL A 150 0.03 -8.09 5.08
C VAL A 150 -1.00 -8.70 4.14
N TYR A 151 -1.71 -9.72 4.64
CA TYR A 151 -2.79 -10.34 3.88
C TYR A 151 -3.92 -9.35 3.63
N GLY A 152 -4.36 -9.25 2.38
CA GLY A 152 -5.43 -8.33 1.95
C GLY A 152 -4.92 -7.06 1.29
N ASP A 153 -3.63 -6.74 1.40
CA ASP A 153 -3.00 -5.67 0.63
C ASP A 153 -2.92 -6.06 -0.85
N ALA A 154 -2.83 -5.07 -1.73
CA ALA A 154 -2.64 -5.29 -3.16
C ALA A 154 -1.25 -4.81 -3.63
N THR A 155 -0.61 -5.59 -4.49
CA THR A 155 0.50 -5.10 -5.30
C THR A 155 0.03 -3.88 -6.10
N GLY A 156 0.83 -2.82 -6.13
CA GLY A 156 0.44 -1.54 -6.72
C GLY A 156 -0.39 -0.64 -5.80
N ASP A 157 -0.66 -1.05 -4.55
CA ASP A 157 -1.15 -0.11 -3.54
C ASP A 157 -0.17 1.05 -3.37
N SER A 158 -0.70 2.22 -3.02
CA SER A 158 0.12 3.41 -2.87
C SER A 158 -0.36 4.32 -1.76
N TRP A 159 0.59 5.12 -1.27
CA TRP A 159 0.34 6.16 -0.29
C TRP A 159 0.95 7.47 -0.73
N ARG A 160 0.41 8.59 -0.24
CA ARG A 160 0.95 9.93 -0.45
C ARG A 160 1.67 10.41 0.80
N VAL A 161 2.90 10.87 0.63
CA VAL A 161 3.72 11.38 1.72
C VAL A 161 4.25 12.76 1.39
N LYS A 162 4.46 13.63 2.38
CA LYS A 162 5.03 14.97 2.14
C LYS A 162 6.38 14.85 1.44
N ALA A 163 6.57 15.61 0.37
CA ALA A 163 7.78 15.56 -0.44
C ALA A 163 9.05 15.89 0.37
N THR A 164 8.91 16.74 1.39
CA THR A 164 9.99 17.11 2.32
C THR A 164 10.54 15.93 3.13
N HIS A 165 9.78 14.85 3.31
CA HIS A 165 10.17 13.66 4.08
C HIS A 165 10.64 12.50 3.20
N MET A 166 10.71 12.67 1.88
CA MET A 166 11.02 11.59 0.94
C MET A 166 12.37 10.93 1.27
N TRP A 167 13.39 11.73 1.55
CA TRP A 167 14.75 11.24 1.77
C TRP A 167 14.87 10.48 3.09
N ASP A 168 14.25 10.97 4.17
CA ASP A 168 14.17 10.26 5.46
C ASP A 168 13.48 8.91 5.31
N LEU A 169 12.34 8.90 4.60
CA LEU A 169 11.58 7.68 4.36
C LEU A 169 12.36 6.70 3.50
N GLN A 170 12.99 7.17 2.43
CA GLN A 170 13.82 6.32 1.58
C GLN A 170 14.93 5.66 2.40
N LEU A 171 15.66 6.43 3.22
CA LEU A 171 16.71 5.91 4.09
C LEU A 171 16.18 4.86 5.06
N ASN A 172 15.05 5.14 5.72
CA ASN A 172 14.46 4.19 6.66
C ASN A 172 14.04 2.89 5.98
N ILE A 173 13.39 2.97 4.82
CA ILE A 173 12.97 1.78 4.08
C ILE A 173 14.18 0.97 3.61
N ASP A 174 15.25 1.63 3.17
CA ASP A 174 16.48 0.96 2.75
C ASP A 174 17.20 0.27 3.92
N ASN A 175 17.04 0.82 5.14
CA ASN A 175 17.48 0.19 6.39
C ASN A 175 16.53 -0.92 6.88
N GLY A 176 15.54 -1.31 6.10
CA GLY A 176 14.64 -2.41 6.41
C GLY A 176 13.34 -2.00 7.13
N MET A 177 13.09 -0.71 7.34
CA MET A 177 11.78 -0.24 7.80
C MET A 177 10.74 -0.62 6.76
N ARG A 178 9.80 -1.47 7.15
CA ARG A 178 8.62 -1.73 6.33
C ARG A 178 7.61 -0.65 6.65
N ILE A 179 7.05 -0.05 5.61
CA ILE A 179 5.88 0.77 5.83
C ILE A 179 4.73 -0.22 5.96
N ASP A 180 4.41 -0.53 7.21
CA ASP A 180 3.14 -1.17 7.52
C ASP A 180 2.07 -0.10 7.48
N PHE A 181 1.24 -0.16 6.44
CA PHE A 181 0.14 0.77 6.25
C PHE A 181 -1.10 0.34 7.05
N SER A 182 -0.98 -0.62 7.98
CA SER A 182 -2.06 -1.22 8.75
C SER A 182 -2.55 -0.37 9.93
N GLY A 183 -2.94 0.89 9.69
CA GLY A 183 -3.84 1.61 10.61
C GLY A 183 -5.27 1.01 10.65
N GLY A 184 -5.47 -0.18 10.08
CA GLY A 184 -6.74 -0.79 9.72
C GLY A 184 -6.92 -0.89 8.20
N VAL A 185 -7.86 -1.73 7.76
CA VAL A 185 -8.19 -1.93 6.34
C VAL A 185 -8.58 -0.58 5.72
N GLY A 186 -7.69 -0.03 4.90
CA GLY A 186 -7.94 1.15 4.09
C GLY A 186 -7.62 2.52 4.69
N VAL A 187 -7.04 2.59 5.88
CA VAL A 187 -6.59 3.86 6.47
C VAL A 187 -5.24 4.25 5.85
N GLY A 188 -5.29 5.03 4.77
CA GLY A 188 -4.10 5.64 4.16
C GLY A 188 -3.82 5.22 2.72
N TRP A 189 -4.46 4.16 2.21
CA TRP A 189 -4.34 3.78 0.80
C TRP A 189 -5.05 4.77 -0.12
N ASP A 190 -4.44 5.02 -1.27
CA ASP A 190 -5.15 5.63 -2.39
C ASP A 190 -6.11 4.60 -3.00
N MET A 191 -7.32 4.50 -2.42
CA MET A 191 -8.35 3.55 -2.85
C MET A 191 -8.75 3.69 -4.31
N LYS A 192 -8.63 4.90 -4.87
CA LYS A 192 -8.93 5.14 -6.28
C LYS A 192 -7.89 4.47 -7.17
N GLU A 193 -6.61 4.61 -6.82
CA GLU A 193 -5.54 3.93 -7.54
C GLU A 193 -5.57 2.42 -7.34
N ARG A 194 -5.95 1.94 -6.15
CA ARG A 194 -6.14 0.51 -5.92
C ARG A 194 -7.24 -0.05 -6.83
N ALA A 195 -8.43 0.54 -6.82
CA ALA A 195 -9.54 0.10 -7.67
C ALA A 195 -9.15 0.09 -9.15
N ARG A 196 -8.48 1.17 -9.60
CA ARG A 196 -7.95 1.29 -10.95
C ARG A 196 -6.93 0.19 -11.29
N SER A 197 -6.01 -0.09 -10.38
CA SER A 197 -4.96 -1.11 -10.55
C SER A 197 -5.56 -2.51 -10.68
N LEU A 198 -6.55 -2.83 -9.86
CA LEU A 198 -7.29 -4.09 -9.95
C LEU A 198 -7.97 -4.21 -11.31
N GLU A 199 -8.73 -3.20 -11.73
CA GLU A 199 -9.41 -3.17 -13.04
C GLU A 199 -8.45 -3.30 -14.22
N GLU A 200 -7.39 -2.49 -14.27
CA GLU A 200 -6.40 -2.50 -15.35
C GLU A 200 -5.67 -3.84 -15.42
N SER A 201 -5.40 -4.46 -14.27
CA SER A 201 -4.78 -5.78 -14.26
C SER A 201 -5.72 -6.84 -14.83
N THR A 202 -7.04 -6.74 -14.68
CA THR A 202 -7.97 -7.74 -15.26
C THR A 202 -8.28 -7.52 -16.74
N THR A 203 -8.04 -6.31 -17.24
CA THR A 203 -8.33 -5.94 -18.62
C THR A 203 -7.23 -6.46 -19.54
N TYR A 204 -7.45 -7.62 -20.16
CA TYR A 204 -6.60 -8.07 -21.26
C TYR A 204 -6.81 -7.15 -22.45
N VAL A 205 -5.79 -6.34 -22.77
CA VAL A 205 -5.77 -5.63 -24.06
C VAL A 205 -5.46 -6.69 -25.13
N PHE A 206 -6.51 -7.24 -25.75
CA PHE A 206 -6.37 -7.87 -27.05
C PHE A 206 -6.05 -6.76 -28.05
N THR A 207 -4.77 -6.50 -28.29
CA THR A 207 -4.35 -5.79 -29.49
C THR A 207 -4.41 -6.76 -30.66
N GLU A 208 -5.45 -6.61 -31.50
CA GLU A 208 -5.47 -7.14 -32.88
C GLU A 208 -4.47 -6.42 -33.78
#